data_AF-A0A8T4D001-F1
#
_entry.id   AF-A0A8T4D001-F1
#
_cell.length_a   1.000
_cell.length_b   1.000
_cell.length_c   1.000
_cell.angle_alpha   90.00
_cell.angle_beta   90.00
_cell.angle_gamma   90.00
#
_symmetry.space_group_name_H-M   'P 1'
#
loop_
_entity.id
_entity.type
_entity.pdbx_description
1 polymer ?
#
loop_
_entity_poly.entity_id
_entity_poly.type
_entity_poly.pdbx_seq_one_letter_code
_entity_poly.pdbx_strand_id
1 'polypeptide(L)'
;MFFDKKGTELSMNVIIIAAIAILVLVILAMFVFRSSDRVDKGTGCTSLSGSCLPMCGGDYPLHNAGFDGSCGTGSICCMPIGVKSN
;
A
#
# COMPACT_ATOMS: atom_id res chain seq x y z
N MET A 1 37.08 -12.71 39.91
CA MET A 1 36.29 -12.61 38.67
C MET A 1 35.55 -11.29 38.70
N PHE A 2 36.14 -10.27 38.07
CA PHE A 2 35.56 -8.93 38.03
C PHE A 2 34.44 -8.94 36.99
N PHE A 3 33.19 -8.98 37.45
CA PHE A 3 32.06 -8.57 36.62
C PHE A 3 32.24 -7.08 36.36
N ASP A 4 32.60 -6.78 35.12
CA ASP A 4 32.89 -5.44 34.66
C ASP A 4 31.64 -4.56 34.83
N LYS A 5 31.74 -3.62 35.76
CA LYS A 5 30.71 -2.63 36.10
C LYS A 5 30.69 -1.45 35.10
N LYS A 6 31.26 -1.60 33.90
CA LYS A 6 31.42 -0.53 32.89
C LYS A 6 30.57 -0.71 31.63
N GLY A 7 29.40 -1.34 31.76
CA GLY A 7 28.38 -1.38 30.70
C GLY A 7 27.21 -0.40 30.92
N THR A 8 27.11 0.23 32.09
CA THR A 8 25.91 0.97 32.53
C THR A 8 25.96 2.47 32.25
N GLU A 9 27.10 2.97 31.76
CA GLU A 9 27.35 4.41 31.57
C GLU A 9 27.46 4.82 30.09
N LEU A 10 27.38 3.86 29.16
CA LEU A 10 27.10 4.12 27.75
C LEU A 10 25.63 4.52 27.61
N SER A 11 25.37 5.74 28.08
CA SER A 11 24.24 6.60 27.78
C SER A 11 22.86 5.96 27.97
N MET A 12 22.34 6.08 29.19
CA MET A 12 20.92 5.90 29.50
C MET A 12 20.03 6.60 28.44
N ASN A 13 20.47 7.77 27.96
CA ASN A 13 19.80 8.52 26.89
C ASN A 13 19.76 7.78 25.55
N VAL A 14 20.82 7.06 25.16
CA VAL A 14 20.85 6.27 23.91
C VAL A 14 19.88 5.10 23.99
N ILE A 15 19.82 4.41 25.15
CA ILE A 15 18.86 3.32 25.36
C ILE A 15 17.42 3.85 25.28
N ILE A 16 17.15 5.03 25.87
CA ILE A 16 15.85 5.70 25.80
C ILE A 16 15.49 6.05 24.35
N ILE A 17 16.40 6.65 23.59
CA ILE A 17 16.17 7.02 22.18
C ILE A 17 15.89 5.78 21.33
N ALA A 18 16.65 4.70 21.54
CA ALA A 18 16.43 3.44 20.85
C ALA A 18 15.04 2.85 21.13
N ALA A 19 14.60 2.87 22.40
CA ALA A 19 13.28 2.39 22.78
C ALA A 19 12.14 3.23 22.16
N ILE A 20 12.27 4.56 22.13
CA ILE A 20 11.29 5.46 21.50
C ILE A 20 11.24 5.23 19.98
N ALA A 21 12.39 5.08 19.31
CA ALA A 21 12.44 4.84 17.88
C ALA A 21 11.72 3.54 17.48
N ILE A 22 11.92 2.46 18.27
CA ILE A 22 11.22 1.19 18.05
C ILE A 22 9.71 1.37 18.26
N LEU A 23 9.29 2.06 19.32
CA LEU A 23 7.87 2.29 19.61
C LEU A 23 7.19 3.08 18.48
N VAL A 24 7.82 4.12 17.97
CA VAL A 24 7.30 4.92 16.85
C VAL A 24 7.20 4.08 15.57
N LEU A 25 8.21 3.27 15.26
CA LEU A 25 8.18 2.37 14.09
C LEU A 25 7.02 1.38 14.16
N VAL A 26 6.74 0.80 15.33
CA VAL A 26 5.61 -0.13 15.50
C VAL A 26 4.27 0.58 15.25
N ILE A 27 4.10 1.80 15.76
CA ILE A 27 2.88 2.59 15.56
C ILE A 27 2.70 2.95 14.08
N LEU A 28 3.77 3.43 13.42
CA LEU A 28 3.74 3.76 11.99
C LEU A 28 3.43 2.52 11.15
N ALA A 29 4.05 1.38 11.45
CA ALA A 29 3.76 0.12 10.77
C ALA A 29 2.28 -0.25 10.91
N MET A 30 1.72 -0.23 12.13
CA MET A 30 0.28 -0.48 12.34
C MET A 30 -0.61 0.50 11.58
N PHE A 31 -0.23 1.77 11.50
CA PHE A 31 -1.01 2.78 10.80
C PHE A 31 -0.99 2.57 9.28
N VAL A 32 0.17 2.19 8.74
CA VAL A 32 0.32 1.81 7.33
C VAL A 32 -0.48 0.56 7.04
N PHE A 33 -0.36 -0.52 7.82
CA PHE A 33 -1.15 -1.73 7.61
C PHE A 33 -2.67 -1.45 7.65
N ARG A 34 -3.13 -0.64 8.59
CA ARG A 34 -4.54 -0.21 8.65
C ARG A 34 -4.98 0.66 7.47
N SER A 35 -4.05 1.43 6.92
CA SER A 35 -4.31 2.26 5.74
C SER A 35 -4.28 1.45 4.46
N SER A 36 -3.41 0.43 4.36
CA SER A 36 -3.28 -0.45 3.19
C SER A 36 -4.59 -1.15 2.84
N ASP A 37 -5.37 -1.61 3.84
CA ASP A 37 -6.73 -2.15 3.62
C ASP A 37 -7.67 -1.19 2.85
N ARG A 38 -7.37 0.11 2.82
CA ARG A 38 -8.12 1.13 2.07
C ARG A 38 -7.49 1.51 0.74
N VAL A 39 -6.17 1.32 0.55
CA VAL A 39 -5.47 1.71 -0.68
C VAL A 39 -5.73 0.72 -1.81
N ASP A 40 -5.89 -0.57 -1.51
CA ASP A 40 -6.26 -1.59 -2.49
C ASP A 40 -7.64 -1.34 -3.15
N LYS A 41 -8.51 -0.54 -2.50
CA LYS A 41 -9.83 -0.19 -3.04
C LYS A 41 -9.84 1.06 -3.93
N GLY A 42 -8.73 1.82 -3.98
CA GLY A 42 -8.65 3.08 -4.72
C GLY A 42 -8.00 2.97 -6.11
N THR A 43 -7.33 1.87 -6.40
CA THR A 43 -6.55 1.67 -7.64
C THR A 43 -7.12 0.54 -8.51
N GLY A 44 -8.39 0.17 -8.34
CA GLY A 44 -9.02 -0.86 -9.16
C GLY A 44 -9.58 -0.28 -10.46
N CYS A 45 -9.79 -1.15 -11.47
CA CYS A 45 -10.49 -0.79 -12.71
C CYS A 45 -11.79 0.00 -12.45
N THR A 46 -12.55 -0.43 -11.44
CA THR A 46 -13.81 0.20 -11.00
C THR A 46 -13.62 1.59 -10.39
N SER A 47 -12.47 1.86 -9.76
CA SER A 47 -12.14 3.16 -9.16
C SER A 47 -11.93 4.26 -10.21
N LEU A 48 -11.54 3.87 -11.44
CA LEU A 48 -11.37 4.76 -12.59
C LEU A 48 -12.62 4.80 -13.49
N SER A 49 -13.79 4.45 -12.96
CA SER A 49 -15.03 4.30 -13.74
C SER A 49 -14.95 3.25 -14.86
N GLY A 50 -13.98 2.34 -14.78
CA GLY A 50 -13.86 1.19 -15.68
C GLY A 50 -14.69 -0.01 -15.20
N SER A 51 -14.89 -0.96 -16.10
CA SER A 51 -15.55 -2.22 -15.87
C SER A 51 -14.64 -3.37 -16.29
N CYS A 52 -14.61 -4.45 -15.50
CA CYS A 52 -13.92 -5.67 -15.87
C CYS A 52 -14.79 -6.47 -16.84
N LEU A 53 -14.36 -6.57 -18.10
CA LEU A 53 -15.07 -7.29 -19.16
C LEU A 53 -14.11 -8.28 -19.84
N PRO A 54 -14.58 -9.39 -20.42
CA PRO A 54 -13.72 -10.31 -21.17
C PRO A 54 -13.11 -9.66 -22.42
N MET A 55 -13.75 -8.63 -22.96
CA MET A 55 -13.26 -7.82 -24.09
C MET A 55 -13.87 -6.41 -24.03
N CYS A 56 -13.13 -5.40 -24.48
CA CYS A 56 -13.61 -4.01 -24.53
C CYS A 56 -14.45 -3.75 -25.78
N GLY A 57 -15.49 -2.91 -25.64
CA GLY A 57 -16.43 -2.59 -26.70
C GLY A 57 -17.64 -1.80 -26.20
N GLY A 58 -18.43 -1.27 -27.13
CA GLY A 58 -19.64 -0.49 -26.82
C GLY A 58 -19.32 0.73 -25.96
N ASP A 59 -19.99 0.85 -24.81
CA ASP A 59 -19.83 1.94 -23.85
C ASP A 59 -18.45 1.98 -23.17
N TYR A 60 -17.66 0.90 -23.25
CA TYR A 60 -16.33 0.77 -22.67
C TYR A 60 -15.27 0.37 -23.72
N PRO A 61 -14.91 1.26 -24.66
CA PRO A 61 -14.04 0.91 -25.77
C PRO A 61 -12.54 0.91 -25.43
N LEU A 62 -12.12 1.51 -24.32
CA LEU A 62 -10.70 1.69 -23.99
C LEU A 62 -10.18 0.56 -23.10
N HIS A 63 -9.15 -0.15 -23.52
CA HIS A 63 -8.47 -1.14 -22.67
C HIS A 63 -7.38 -0.48 -21.82
N ASN A 64 -7.35 -0.77 -20.52
CA ASN A 64 -6.29 -0.36 -19.61
C ASN A 64 -5.56 -1.55 -18.98
N ALA A 65 -4.47 -1.96 -19.63
CA ALA A 65 -3.65 -3.08 -19.17
C ALA A 65 -3.04 -2.89 -17.77
N GLY A 66 -2.92 -1.64 -17.28
CA GLY A 66 -2.40 -1.35 -15.95
C GLY A 66 -3.29 -1.86 -14.80
N PHE A 67 -4.57 -2.12 -15.07
CA PHE A 67 -5.57 -2.55 -14.08
C PHE A 67 -6.17 -3.91 -14.39
N ASP A 68 -5.65 -4.64 -15.37
CA ASP A 68 -6.10 -6.01 -15.68
C ASP A 68 -5.89 -6.95 -14.49
N GLY A 69 -4.84 -6.74 -13.68
CA GLY A 69 -4.61 -7.51 -12.45
C GLY A 69 -5.63 -7.25 -11.34
N SER A 70 -6.38 -6.14 -11.41
CA SER A 70 -7.52 -5.89 -10.53
C SER A 70 -8.79 -6.60 -11.01
N CYS A 71 -8.80 -7.06 -12.25
CA CYS A 71 -9.85 -7.89 -12.81
C CYS A 71 -9.48 -9.37 -12.61
N GLY A 72 -10.48 -10.21 -12.31
CA GLY A 72 -10.24 -11.65 -12.14
C GLY A 72 -9.65 -12.28 -13.41
N THR A 73 -9.12 -13.51 -13.28
CA THR A 73 -8.55 -14.26 -14.41
C THR A 73 -9.54 -14.35 -15.58
N GLY A 74 -9.13 -13.86 -16.76
CA GLY A 74 -9.95 -13.90 -17.99
C GLY A 74 -10.82 -12.65 -18.22
N SER A 75 -10.68 -11.62 -17.40
CA SER A 75 -11.31 -10.31 -17.62
C SER A 75 -10.24 -9.21 -17.68
N ILE A 76 -10.43 -8.25 -18.59
CA ILE A 76 -9.58 -7.08 -18.79
C ILE A 76 -10.30 -5.81 -18.34
N CYS A 77 -9.55 -4.77 -17.99
CA CYS A 77 -10.12 -3.51 -17.57
C CYS A 77 -10.51 -2.65 -18.79
N CYS A 78 -11.80 -2.37 -18.93
CA CYS A 78 -12.33 -1.53 -20.00
C CYS A 78 -12.90 -0.23 -19.45
N MET A 79 -12.56 0.91 -20.05
CA MET A 79 -12.95 2.24 -19.60
C MET A 79 -13.82 2.93 -20.64
N PRO A 80 -14.77 3.79 -20.21
CA PRO A 80 -15.60 4.56 -21.12
C PRO A 80 -14.82 5.73 -21.73
N ILE A 81 -15.25 6.18 -22.91
CA ILE A 81 -14.74 7.38 -23.57
C ILE A 81 -15.08 8.62 -22.73
N GLY A 82 -14.11 9.09 -21.94
CA GLY A 82 -14.28 10.21 -21.01
C GLY A 82 -13.41 10.17 -19.75
N VAL A 83 -12.70 9.06 -19.50
CA VAL A 83 -11.77 8.97 -18.36
C VAL A 83 -10.49 9.78 -18.63
N LYS A 84 -10.34 10.91 -17.93
CA LYS A 84 -9.10 11.70 -17.97
C LYS A 84 -8.08 11.03 -17.03
N SER A 85 -7.13 10.29 -17.58
CA SER A 85 -5.93 9.86 -16.85
C SER A 85 -5.13 11.11 -16.48
N ASN A 86 -5.15 11.50 -15.21
CA ASN A 86 -4.32 12.57 -14.66
C ASN A 86 -3.09 11.94 -14.01
#